data_AF-X1RLG4-F1
#
_entry.id   AF-X1RLG4-F1
#
_cell.length_a   1.000
_cell.length_b   1.000
_cell.length_c   1.000
_cell.angle_alpha   90.00
_cell.angle_beta   90.00
_cell.angle_gamma   90.00
#
_symmetry.space_group_name_H-M   'P 1'
#
loop_
_entity.id
_entity.type
_entity.pdbx_description
1 polymer ?
#
loop_
_entity_poly.entity_id
_entity_poly.type
_entity_poly.pdbx_seq_one_letter_code
_entity_poly.pdbx_strand_id
1 'polypeptide(L)'
;MGRITAISSQRRNPDRYSIFIEGEFVLGIDKKTIEDMDLRVGKLVDEKDLKKITSQEELNKAQAYALMLLGYRERSLREIEMRMRQKGYEEKLVEKVVKYQR
;
A
#
# COMPACT_ATOMS: atom_id res chain seq x y z
N MET A 1 19.62 -9.36 -2.31
CA MET A 1 19.44 -8.95 -0.91
C MET A 1 20.07 -7.58 -0.75
N GLY A 2 19.39 -6.66 -0.09
CA GLY A 2 19.90 -5.33 0.22
C GLY A 2 19.42 -4.89 1.60
N ARG A 3 20.13 -3.93 2.20
CA ARG A 3 19.80 -3.39 3.52
C ARG A 3 19.09 -2.06 3.38
N ILE A 4 17.99 -1.88 4.10
CA ILE A 4 17.34 -0.57 4.21
C ILE A 4 18.31 0.39 4.91
N THR A 5 18.77 1.42 4.20
CA THR A 5 19.71 2.42 4.73
C THR A 5 19.00 3.65 5.26
N ALA A 6 17.83 4.00 4.71
CA ALA A 6 17.03 5.12 5.19
C ALA A 6 15.53 4.92 4.94
N ILE A 7 14.73 5.52 5.81
CA ILE A 7 13.28 5.69 5.67
C ILE A 7 12.99 7.14 6.02
N SER A 8 12.43 7.92 5.09
CA SER A 8 12.23 9.36 5.29
C SER A 8 10.90 9.84 4.72
N SER A 9 10.22 10.74 5.44
CA SER A 9 8.96 11.34 4.98
C SER A 9 9.16 12.19 3.73
N GLN A 10 8.23 12.12 2.79
CA GLN A 10 8.29 12.90 1.55
C GLN A 10 7.87 14.36 1.79
N ARG A 11 8.58 15.31 1.16
CA ARG A 11 8.38 16.75 1.37
C ARG A 11 6.95 17.24 1.10
N ARG A 12 6.28 16.68 0.10
CA ARG A 12 4.93 17.11 -0.32
C ARG A 12 3.80 16.37 0.40
N ASN A 13 4.08 15.18 0.90
CA ASN A 13 3.08 14.36 1.58
C ASN A 13 3.76 13.64 2.75
N PRO A 14 3.61 14.16 3.99
CA PRO A 14 4.29 13.63 5.17
C PRO A 14 3.80 12.22 5.56
N ASP A 15 2.66 11.78 5.05
CA ASP A 15 2.13 10.44 5.29
C ASP A 15 2.77 9.38 4.36
N ARG A 16 3.51 9.82 3.34
CA ARG A 16 4.31 8.96 2.46
C ARG A 16 5.78 9.00 2.83
N TYR A 17 6.41 7.83 2.78
CA TYR A 17 7.78 7.62 3.16
C TYR A 17 8.55 7.01 1.99
N SER A 18 9.75 7.53 1.74
CA SER A 18 10.70 6.98 0.79
C SER A 18 11.62 5.99 1.50
N ILE A 19 11.73 4.78 0.93
CA ILE A 19 12.61 3.71 1.37
C ILE A 19 13.84 3.69 0.49
N PHE A 20 15.01 3.70 1.14
CA PHE A 20 16.31 3.62 0.50
C PHE A 20 17.00 2.31 0.86
N ILE A 21 17.56 1.62 -0.14
CA ILE A 21 18.29 0.37 0.01
C ILE A 21 19.67 0.58 -0.59
N GLU A 22 20.72 0.33 0.19
CA GLU A 22 22.11 0.62 -0.21
C GLU A 22 22.32 2.07 -0.72
N GLY A 23 21.56 3.02 -0.18
CA GLY A 23 21.63 4.43 -0.56
C GLY A 23 20.77 4.82 -1.76
N GLU A 24 20.23 3.84 -2.49
CA GLU A 24 19.37 4.07 -3.66
C GLU A 24 17.90 4.11 -3.27
N PHE A 25 17.15 5.04 -3.86
CA PHE A 25 15.70 5.07 -3.70
C PHE A 25 15.06 3.88 -4.41
N VAL A 26 14.25 3.10 -3.68
CA VAL A 26 13.60 1.91 -4.25
C VAL A 26 12.09 2.05 -4.32
N LEU A 27 11.45 2.55 -3.26
CA LEU A 27 9.99 2.63 -3.20
C LEU A 27 9.50 3.76 -2.29
N GLY A 28 8.36 4.33 -2.66
CA GLY A 28 7.58 5.21 -1.78
C GLY A 28 6.37 4.44 -1.25
N ILE A 29 6.18 4.39 0.07
CA ILE A 29 5.10 3.66 0.74
C ILE A 29 4.41 4.50 1.80
N ASP A 30 3.18 4.15 2.13
CA ASP A 30 2.43 4.80 3.19
C ASP A 30 2.87 4.29 4.58
N LYS A 31 2.67 5.12 5.61
CA LYS A 31 3.04 4.76 7.00
C LYS A 31 2.48 3.41 7.44
N LYS A 32 1.24 3.10 7.07
CA LYS A 32 0.59 1.82 7.39
C LYS A 32 1.37 0.63 6.84
N THR A 33 1.94 0.74 5.63
CA THR A 33 2.73 -0.33 5.03
C THR A 33 4.05 -0.54 5.76
N ILE A 34 4.66 0.52 6.29
CA ILE A 34 5.85 0.41 7.15
C ILE A 34 5.52 -0.41 8.41
N GLU A 35 4.38 -0.12 9.03
CA GLU A 35 3.92 -0.80 10.24
C GLU A 35 3.54 -2.27 9.96
N ASP A 36 2.71 -2.52 8.96
CA ASP A 36 2.25 -3.86 8.56
C ASP A 36 3.41 -4.80 8.21
N MET A 37 4.47 -4.26 7.61
CA MET A 37 5.63 -5.03 7.15
C MET A 37 6.83 -4.93 8.11
N ASP A 38 6.71 -4.27 9.27
CA ASP A 38 7.77 -4.01 10.24
C ASP A 38 9.07 -3.52 9.57
N LEU A 39 8.96 -2.48 8.73
CA LEU A 39 10.09 -1.93 7.99
C LEU A 39 10.88 -0.96 8.88
N ARG A 40 12.19 -1.19 8.99
CA ARG A 40 13.09 -0.38 9.80
C ARG A 40 14.45 -0.28 9.15
N VAL A 41 15.15 0.82 9.43
CA VAL A 41 16.54 1.00 9.00
C VAL A 41 17.37 -0.18 9.54
N GLY A 42 18.19 -0.75 8.67
CA GLY A 42 19.02 -1.90 8.94
C GLY A 42 18.38 -3.26 8.63
N LYS A 43 17.08 -3.32 8.31
CA LYS A 43 16.40 -4.55 7.88
C LYS A 43 16.96 -5.03 6.53
N LEU A 44 17.22 -6.32 6.44
CA LEU A 44 17.56 -6.99 5.18
C LEU A 44 16.28 -7.31 4.42
N VAL A 45 16.29 -7.03 3.12
CA VAL A 45 15.19 -7.31 2.21
C VAL A 45 15.73 -7.95 0.93
N ASP A 46 15.02 -8.93 0.40
CA ASP A 46 15.28 -9.51 -0.91
C ASP A 46 14.19 -9.12 -1.93
N GLU A 47 14.30 -9.64 -3.15
CA GLU A 47 13.31 -9.36 -4.20
C GLU A 47 11.90 -9.88 -3.85
N LYS A 48 11.81 -10.98 -3.10
CA LYS A 48 10.51 -11.52 -2.66
C LYS A 48 9.90 -10.61 -1.61
N ASP A 49 10.70 -10.07 -0.70
CA ASP A 49 10.26 -9.09 0.28
C ASP A 49 9.80 -7.80 -0.40
N LEU A 50 10.55 -7.30 -1.38
CA LEU A 50 10.14 -6.13 -2.15
C LEU A 50 8.78 -6.35 -2.84
N LYS A 51 8.56 -7.51 -3.46
CA LYS A 51 7.26 -7.85 -4.06
C LYS A 51 6.13 -7.89 -3.01
N LYS A 52 6.40 -8.43 -1.82
CA LYS A 52 5.42 -8.44 -0.71
C LYS A 52 5.11 -7.03 -0.23
N ILE A 53 6.12 -6.19 -0.06
CA ILE A 53 5.94 -4.79 0.37
C ILE A 53 5.11 -4.03 -0.66
N THR A 54 5.42 -4.16 -1.95
CA THR A 54 4.63 -3.54 -3.03
C THR A 54 3.18 -4.03 -3.01
N SER A 55 2.97 -5.35 -2.88
CA SER A 55 1.61 -5.92 -2.82
C SER A 55 0.83 -5.44 -1.60
N GLN A 56 1.49 -5.27 -0.44
CA GLN A 56 0.88 -4.76 0.78
C GLN A 56 0.55 -3.27 0.65
N GLU A 57 1.41 -2.49 0.04
CA GLU A 57 1.15 -1.07 -0.29
C GLU A 57 -0.07 -0.91 -1.19
N GLU A 58 -0.17 -1.72 -2.25
CA GLU A 58 -1.33 -1.70 -3.14
C GLU A 58 -2.63 -2.09 -2.42
N LEU A 59 -2.56 -3.10 -1.54
CA LEU A 59 -3.68 -3.49 -0.70
C LEU A 59 -4.12 -2.36 0.24
N ASN A 60 -3.17 -1.71 0.90
CA ASN A 60 -3.47 -0.59 1.80
C ASN A 60 -4.13 0.58 1.05
N LYS A 61 -3.65 0.91 -0.16
CA LYS A 61 -4.27 1.92 -1.02
C LYS A 61 -5.68 1.53 -1.46
N ALA A 62 -5.87 0.29 -1.87
CA ALA A 62 -7.16 -0.22 -2.31
C ALA A 62 -8.19 -0.21 -1.16
N GLN A 63 -7.78 -0.62 0.05
CA GLN A 63 -8.60 -0.53 1.25
C GLN A 63 -8.95 0.91 1.61
N ALA A 64 -7.97 1.82 1.62
CA ALA A 64 -8.18 3.23 1.91
C ALA A 64 -9.18 3.87 0.92
N TYR A 65 -9.07 3.54 -0.37
CA TYR A 65 -10.01 4.00 -1.38
C TYR A 65 -11.42 3.43 -1.16
N ALA A 66 -11.56 2.15 -0.84
CA ALA A 66 -12.86 1.56 -0.52
C ALA A 66 -13.51 2.22 0.71
N LEU A 67 -12.73 2.49 1.77
CA LEU A 67 -13.19 3.22 2.95
C LEU A 67 -13.61 4.66 2.62
N MET A 68 -12.85 5.36 1.78
CA MET A 68 -13.21 6.70 1.30
C MET A 68 -14.55 6.68 0.55
N LEU A 69 -14.79 5.67 -0.29
CA LEU A 69 -16.07 5.52 -1.01
C LEU A 69 -17.24 5.33 -0.04
N LEU A 70 -17.07 4.49 0.99
CA LEU A 70 -18.05 4.21 2.03
C LEU A 70 -18.32 5.43 2.93
N GLY A 71 -17.29 6.20 3.26
CA GLY A 71 -17.40 7.39 4.11
C GLY A 71 -18.11 8.56 3.44
N TYR A 72 -18.21 8.58 2.10
CA TYR A 72 -18.89 9.65 1.37
C TYR A 72 -20.42 9.52 1.38
N ARG A 73 -20.94 8.30 1.19
CA ARG A 73 -22.37 7.95 1.26
C ARG A 73 -22.53 6.43 1.35
N GLU A 74 -23.72 5.98 1.73
CA GLU A 74 -24.07 4.56 1.60
C GLU A 74 -23.87 4.07 0.16
N ARG A 75 -23.17 2.95 0.03
CA ARG A 75 -22.89 2.28 -1.24
C ARG A 75 -23.05 0.78 -1.09
N SER A 76 -23.57 0.14 -2.12
CA SER A 76 -23.58 -1.31 -2.20
C SER A 76 -22.17 -1.87 -2.48
N LEU A 77 -21.92 -3.14 -2.13
CA LEU A 77 -20.66 -3.81 -2.48
C LEU A 77 -20.40 -3.80 -4.00
N ARG A 78 -21.44 -3.94 -4.81
CA ARG A 78 -21.34 -3.87 -6.29
C ARG A 78 -20.87 -2.50 -6.78
N GLU A 79 -21.34 -1.42 -6.17
CA GLU A 79 -20.86 -0.07 -6.50
C GLU A 79 -19.39 0.11 -6.12
N ILE A 80 -18.95 -0.41 -4.97
CA ILE A 80 -17.54 -0.34 -4.54
C ILE A 80 -16.67 -1.11 -5.52
N GLU A 81 -17.03 -2.36 -5.84
CA GLU A 81 -16.33 -3.21 -6.81
C GLU A 81 -16.17 -2.51 -8.18
N MET A 82 -17.26 -1.97 -8.72
CA MET A 82 -17.25 -1.22 -9.98
C MET A 82 -16.31 -0.01 -9.91
N ARG A 83 -16.39 0.79 -8.84
CA ARG A 83 -15.56 1.98 -8.66
C ARG A 83 -14.08 1.65 -8.49
N MET A 84 -13.75 0.52 -7.87
CA MET A 84 -12.38 0.04 -7.75
C MET A 84 -11.82 -0.44 -9.10
N ARG A 85 -12.60 -1.20 -9.87
CA ARG A 85 -12.21 -1.59 -11.24
C ARG A 85 -12.00 -0.38 -12.14
N GLN A 86 -12.90 0.60 -12.11
CA GLN A 86 -12.76 1.86 -12.86
C GLN A 86 -11.53 2.67 -12.46
N LYS A 87 -11.07 2.53 -11.20
CA LYS A 87 -9.84 3.17 -10.71
C LYS A 87 -8.58 2.46 -11.22
N GLY A 88 -8.70 1.24 -11.77
CA GLY A 88 -7.61 0.46 -12.34
C GLY A 88 -7.04 -0.60 -11.40
N TYR A 89 -7.71 -0.95 -10.30
CA TYR A 89 -7.26 -2.05 -9.43
C TYR A 89 -7.47 -3.41 -10.10
N GLU A 90 -6.51 -4.31 -9.93
CA GLU A 90 -6.60 -5.68 -10.42
C GLU A 90 -7.77 -6.45 -9.77
N GLU A 91 -8.39 -7.33 -10.55
CA GLU A 91 -9.57 -8.09 -10.14
C GLU A 91 -9.38 -8.82 -8.81
N LYS A 92 -8.26 -9.52 -8.65
CA LYS A 92 -7.91 -10.25 -7.42
C LYS A 92 -7.83 -9.33 -6.21
N LEU A 93 -7.37 -8.09 -6.40
CA LEU A 93 -7.25 -7.12 -5.33
C LEU A 93 -8.62 -6.55 -4.95
N VAL A 94 -9.47 -6.28 -5.95
CA VAL A 94 -10.85 -5.84 -5.73
C VAL A 94 -11.63 -6.89 -4.93
N GLU A 95 -11.59 -8.15 -5.36
CA GLU A 95 -12.25 -9.26 -4.66
C GLU A 95 -11.76 -9.39 -3.20
N LYS A 96 -10.44 -9.28 -2.99
CA LYS A 96 -9.84 -9.35 -1.65
C LYS A 96 -10.33 -8.22 -0.74
N VAL A 97 -10.39 -6.99 -1.24
CA VAL A 97 -10.86 -5.83 -0.47
C VAL A 97 -12.36 -5.93 -0.19
N VAL A 98 -13.17 -6.26 -1.18
CA VAL A 98 -14.64 -6.38 -1.02
C VAL A 98 -15.00 -7.49 -0.04
N LYS A 99 -14.26 -8.61 -0.05
CA LYS A 99 -14.45 -9.71 0.91
C LYS A 99 -14.18 -9.27 2.36
N TYR A 100 -13.23 -8.36 2.58
CA TYR A 100 -12.89 -7.85 3.90
C TYR A 100 -13.95 -6.88 4.47
N GLN A 101 -14.85 -6.36 3.63
CA GLN A 101 -15.93 -5.45 4.02
C GLN A 101 -17.26 -6.15 4.33
N ARG A 102 -17.28 -7.49 4.35
CA ARG A 102 -18.43 -8.32 4.74
C ARG A 102 -18.25 -8.80 6.17
#